data_AF-A0A7S2ENZ1-F1
#
_entry.id   AF-A0A7S2ENZ1-F1
#
_cell.length_a   1.000
_cell.length_b   1.000
_cell.length_c   1.000
_cell.angle_alpha   90.00
_cell.angle_beta   90.00
_cell.angle_gamma   90.00
#
_symmetry.space_group_name_H-M   'P 1'
#
loop_
_entity.id
_entity.type
_entity.pdbx_description
1 polymer ?
#
loop_
_entity_poly.entity_id
_entity_poly.type
_entity_poly.pdbx_seq_one_letter_code
_entity_poly.pdbx_strand_id
1 'polypeptide(L)'
;YGGVRVLINVGWDESLLLPSGEEEGESKNALQNLPSPSEVDVILITDSTLSSLGGLPLYLSSAASIPRIYGTFPTVKMGQMTLYDHHASLSLDGKDPGYTLSSVDELFSPSRFTTLRYSQTLTLFSSSSPDKAEAINVTPHRAGRVVGASYFV
;
A
#
# COMPACT_ATOMS: atom_id res chain seq x y z
N TYR A 1 14.21 15.67 11.10
CA TYR A 1 14.15 14.49 12.01
C TYR A 1 13.95 13.28 11.12
N GLY A 2 15.01 12.46 10.98
CA GLY A 2 15.06 11.17 10.28
C GLY A 2 14.53 11.18 8.85
N GLY A 3 15.37 11.36 7.85
CA GLY A 3 15.06 11.37 6.41
C GLY A 3 14.53 10.06 5.82
N VAL A 4 13.85 9.24 6.62
CA VAL A 4 13.09 8.06 6.18
C VAL A 4 11.69 8.52 5.76
N ARG A 5 11.31 8.24 4.51
CA ARG A 5 10.00 8.57 3.96
C ARG A 5 9.09 7.36 4.06
N VAL A 6 8.15 7.43 5.00
CA VAL A 6 7.17 6.39 5.26
C VAL A 6 5.84 6.78 4.63
N LEU A 7 5.30 5.93 3.76
CA LEU A 7 3.93 6.06 3.26
C LEU A 7 3.02 5.13 4.07
N ILE A 8 1.93 5.67 4.60
CA ILE A 8 0.95 4.89 5.37
C ILE A 8 -0.30 4.75 4.53
N ASN A 9 -0.65 3.50 4.21
CA ASN A 9 -1.79 3.12 3.39
C ASN A 9 -1.77 3.69 1.96
N VAL A 10 -2.36 2.92 1.05
CA VAL A 10 -2.68 3.37 -0.30
C VAL A 10 -4.08 2.89 -0.61
N GLY A 11 -5.05 3.74 -0.28
CA GLY A 11 -6.47 3.43 -0.42
C GLY A 11 -6.94 3.43 -1.88
N TRP A 12 -8.01 2.70 -2.14
CA TRP A 12 -8.81 2.84 -3.34
C TRP A 12 -9.84 3.94 -3.17
N ASP A 13 -10.08 4.68 -4.25
CA ASP A 13 -11.19 5.63 -4.39
C ASP A 13 -11.76 5.50 -5.80
N GLU A 14 -13.05 5.77 -5.98
CA GLU A 14 -13.72 5.68 -7.29
C GLU A 14 -13.17 6.70 -8.29
N SER A 15 -12.54 7.77 -7.81
CA SER A 15 -11.81 8.73 -8.64
C SER A 15 -10.68 8.08 -9.46
N LEU A 16 -10.18 6.90 -9.05
CA LEU A 16 -9.13 6.15 -9.75
C LEU A 16 -9.60 5.47 -11.04
N LEU A 17 -10.92 5.29 -11.21
CA LEU A 17 -11.51 4.70 -12.41
C LEU A 17 -11.81 5.75 -13.49
N LEU A 18 -11.74 7.04 -13.15
CA LEU A 18 -12.06 8.10 -14.08
C LEU A 18 -10.90 8.26 -15.09
N PRO A 19 -11.18 8.25 -16.42
CA PRO A 19 -10.17 8.57 -17.40
C PRO A 19 -9.65 10.00 -17.12
N SER A 20 -8.35 10.21 -17.34
CA SER A 20 -7.65 11.47 -17.08
C SER A 20 -8.03 12.63 -18.01
N GLY A 21 -9.27 12.65 -18.51
CA GLY A 21 -9.84 13.71 -19.32
C GLY A 21 -11.36 13.67 -19.25
N GLU A 22 -11.94 14.87 -19.13
CA GLU A 22 -13.38 15.17 -19.17
C GLU A 22 -14.10 15.12 -17.81
N GLU A 23 -13.74 16.01 -16.88
CA GLU A 23 -14.70 16.95 -16.25
C GLU A 23 -13.93 18.20 -15.75
N GLU A 24 -14.38 19.39 -16.15
CA GLU A 24 -13.88 20.70 -15.68
C GLU A 24 -14.22 20.89 -14.20
N GLY A 25 -13.41 20.30 -13.32
CA GLY A 25 -13.58 20.43 -11.87
C GLY A 25 -12.61 19.56 -11.08
N GLU A 26 -11.33 19.94 -11.06
CA GLU A 26 -10.32 19.57 -10.03
C GLU A 26 -10.21 18.11 -9.53
N SER A 27 -10.74 17.09 -10.22
CA SER A 27 -10.57 15.70 -9.80
C SER A 27 -9.21 15.17 -10.28
N LYS A 28 -8.13 15.66 -9.67
CA LYS A 28 -6.80 15.06 -9.81
C LYS A 28 -6.91 13.63 -9.28
N ASN A 29 -6.71 12.64 -10.16
CA ASN A 29 -6.58 11.22 -9.81
C ASN A 29 -5.89 11.09 -8.44
N ALA A 30 -6.50 10.44 -7.45
CA ALA A 30 -5.99 10.44 -6.07
C ALA A 30 -4.53 9.95 -5.98
N LEU A 31 -4.09 9.14 -6.95
CA LEU A 31 -2.69 8.70 -7.12
C LEU A 31 -1.72 9.83 -7.52
N GLN A 32 -2.16 10.89 -8.21
CA GLN A 32 -1.31 12.03 -8.60
C GLN A 32 -0.91 12.91 -7.40
N ASN A 33 -1.67 12.84 -6.30
CA ASN A 33 -1.34 13.56 -5.07
C ASN A 33 -0.39 12.76 -4.16
N LEU A 34 -0.14 11.48 -4.47
CA LEU A 34 0.83 10.67 -3.74
C LEU A 34 2.26 10.99 -4.19
N PRO A 35 3.25 10.87 -3.29
CA PRO A 35 4.64 10.99 -3.67
C PRO A 35 5.00 9.93 -4.71
N SER A 36 6.05 10.19 -5.50
CA SER A 36 6.51 9.18 -6.45
C SER A 36 6.97 7.91 -5.71
N PRO A 37 6.70 6.69 -6.22
CA PRO A 37 7.09 5.46 -5.55
C PRO A 37 8.58 5.36 -5.22
N SER A 38 9.43 5.98 -6.03
CA SER A 38 10.89 6.02 -5.85
C SER A 38 11.35 6.93 -4.70
N GLU A 39 10.52 7.85 -4.25
CA GLU A 39 10.82 8.74 -3.11
C GLU A 39 10.44 8.13 -1.77
N VAL A 40 9.57 7.11 -1.77
CA VAL A 40 9.13 6.42 -0.56
C VAL A 40 10.12 5.30 -0.26
N ASP A 41 10.60 5.23 0.98
CA ASP A 41 11.49 4.15 1.42
C ASP A 41 10.69 2.89 1.76
N VAL A 42 9.52 3.09 2.35
CA VAL A 42 8.73 2.03 2.97
C VAL A 42 7.24 2.36 3.02
N ILE A 43 6.41 1.35 2.79
CA ILE A 43 4.96 1.44 2.89
C ILE A 43 4.48 0.63 4.11
N LEU A 44 3.68 1.24 4.97
CA LEU A 44 3.02 0.59 6.10
C LEU A 44 1.53 0.45 5.82
N ILE A 45 1.01 -0.78 5.90
CA ILE A 45 -0.41 -1.08 5.72
C ILE A 45 -1.05 -1.37 7.07
N THR A 46 -2.07 -0.60 7.42
CA THR A 46 -2.74 -0.71 8.73
C THR A 46 -3.74 -1.83 8.77
N ASP A 47 -4.52 -2.06 7.71
CA ASP A 47 -5.56 -3.07 7.69
C ASP A 47 -5.80 -3.62 6.28
N SER A 48 -6.65 -4.64 6.17
CA SER A 48 -6.93 -5.34 4.91
C SER A 48 -8.03 -4.70 4.05
N THR A 49 -8.50 -3.50 4.38
CA THR A 49 -9.63 -2.87 3.68
C THR A 49 -9.19 -2.19 2.38
N LEU A 50 -10.13 -2.00 1.44
CA LEU A 50 -9.87 -1.24 0.22
C LEU A 50 -9.42 0.19 0.50
N SER A 51 -9.93 0.82 1.56
CA SER A 51 -9.47 2.16 1.98
C SER A 51 -8.02 2.20 2.45
N SER A 52 -7.42 1.07 2.81
CA SER A 52 -6.03 1.03 3.29
C SER A 52 -5.03 0.48 2.28
N LEU A 53 -5.42 -0.43 1.39
CA LEU A 53 -4.49 -1.04 0.43
C LEU A 53 -5.03 -1.19 -1.00
N GLY A 54 -6.26 -0.73 -1.27
CA GLY A 54 -6.93 -0.96 -2.54
C GLY A 54 -6.23 -0.31 -3.74
N GLY A 55 -5.56 0.84 -3.55
CA GLY A 55 -4.81 1.55 -4.59
C GLY A 55 -3.37 1.06 -4.76
N LEU A 56 -2.91 0.13 -3.92
CA LEU A 56 -1.53 -0.34 -3.90
C LEU A 56 -1.05 -0.96 -5.24
N PRO A 57 -1.86 -1.78 -5.95
CA PRO A 57 -1.44 -2.33 -7.24
C PRO A 57 -1.23 -1.26 -8.31
N LEU A 58 -2.12 -0.27 -8.37
CA LEU A 58 -2.03 0.85 -9.31
C LEU A 58 -0.84 1.75 -9.01
N TYR A 59 -0.65 2.10 -7.73
CA TYR A 59 0.46 2.93 -7.28
C TYR A 59 1.83 2.35 -7.64
N LEU A 60 1.97 1.02 -7.55
CA LEU A 60 3.22 0.33 -7.82
C LEU A 60 3.39 -0.10 -9.28
N SER A 61 2.32 -0.08 -10.07
CA SER A 61 2.36 -0.44 -11.50
C SER A 61 3.29 0.46 -12.31
N SER A 62 3.36 1.74 -11.97
CA SER A 62 4.23 2.72 -12.64
C SER A 62 5.62 2.89 -11.99
N ALA A 63 5.94 2.11 -10.95
CA ALA A 63 7.15 2.29 -10.16
C ALA A 63 8.37 1.59 -10.78
N ALA A 64 9.48 2.31 -10.96
CA ALA A 64 10.75 1.73 -11.38
C ALA A 64 11.47 0.97 -10.24
N SER A 65 11.25 1.41 -9.00
CA SER A 65 11.72 0.75 -7.78
C SER A 65 10.56 0.65 -6.81
N ILE A 66 10.33 -0.54 -6.27
CA ILE A 66 9.19 -0.81 -5.40
C ILE A 66 9.68 -0.80 -3.94
N PRO A 67 9.18 0.13 -3.10
CA PRO A 67 9.52 0.15 -1.69
C PRO A 67 9.03 -1.12 -0.99
N ARG A 68 9.69 -1.47 0.12
CA ARG A 68 9.25 -2.60 0.94
C ARG A 68 7.92 -2.28 1.61
N ILE A 69 7.04 -3.26 1.64
CA ILE A 69 5.70 -3.12 2.21
C ILE A 69 5.63 -3.94 3.48
N TYR A 70 5.09 -3.36 4.54
CA TYR A 70 4.93 -4.02 5.83
C TYR A 70 3.49 -3.99 6.31
N GLY A 71 3.11 -5.06 6.99
CA GLY A 71 1.77 -5.25 7.51
C GLY A 71 1.69 -6.57 8.26
N THR A 72 0.66 -6.75 9.08
CA THR A 72 0.53 -7.99 9.85
C THR A 72 0.21 -9.18 8.94
N PHE A 73 0.54 -10.39 9.39
CA PHE A 73 0.25 -11.61 8.61
C PHE A 73 -1.22 -11.73 8.16
N PRO A 74 -2.24 -11.49 9.02
CA PRO A 74 -3.62 -11.54 8.57
C PRO A 74 -3.97 -10.41 7.59
N THR A 75 -3.40 -9.21 7.76
CA THR A 75 -3.57 -8.11 6.80
C THR A 75 -3.06 -8.46 5.41
N VAL A 76 -1.92 -9.16 5.32
CA VAL A 76 -1.38 -9.64 4.03
C VAL A 76 -2.33 -10.62 3.36
N LYS A 77 -2.76 -11.67 4.07
CA LYS A 77 -3.60 -12.72 3.48
C LYS A 77 -5.02 -12.24 3.17
N MET A 78 -5.62 -11.45 4.05
CA MET A 78 -6.95 -10.89 3.81
C MET A 78 -6.91 -9.75 2.78
N GLY A 79 -5.83 -8.96 2.75
CA GLY A 79 -5.66 -7.91 1.75
C GLY A 79 -5.53 -8.47 0.33
N GLN A 80 -4.81 -9.59 0.18
CA GLN A 80 -4.74 -10.30 -1.11
C GLN A 80 -6.13 -10.74 -1.58
N MET A 81 -6.93 -11.34 -0.70
CA MET A 81 -8.31 -11.73 -1.02
C MET A 81 -9.20 -10.52 -1.34
N THR A 82 -9.03 -9.42 -0.62
CA THR A 82 -9.78 -8.18 -0.83
C THR A 82 -9.52 -7.60 -2.23
N LEU A 83 -8.26 -7.62 -2.69
CA LEU A 83 -7.91 -7.15 -4.04
C LEU A 83 -8.39 -8.07 -5.15
N TYR A 84 -8.44 -9.38 -4.92
CA TYR A 84 -9.07 -10.32 -5.87
C TYR A 84 -10.57 -10.10 -5.98
N ASP A 85 -11.26 -9.97 -4.85
CA ASP A 85 -12.70 -9.73 -4.80
C ASP A 85 -13.08 -8.42 -5.47
N HIS A 86 -12.29 -7.36 -5.23
CA HIS A 86 -12.45 -6.08 -5.88
C HIS A 86 -12.23 -6.13 -7.40
N HIS A 87 -11.17 -6.79 -7.85
CA HIS A 87 -10.93 -6.99 -9.29
C HIS A 87 -12.09 -7.76 -9.94
N ALA A 88 -12.58 -8.82 -9.30
CA ALA A 88 -13.70 -9.62 -9.81
C ALA A 88 -15.00 -8.80 -9.84
N SER A 89 -15.28 -8.03 -8.79
CA SER A 89 -16.47 -7.16 -8.70
C SER A 89 -16.49 -6.13 -9.83
N LEU A 90 -15.38 -5.42 -10.06
CA LEU A 90 -15.28 -4.47 -11.17
C LEU A 90 -15.39 -5.14 -12.54
N SER A 91 -14.78 -6.32 -12.71
CA SER A 91 -14.88 -7.10 -13.95
C SER A 91 -16.32 -7.53 -14.25
N LEU A 92 -17.09 -7.90 -13.23
CA LEU A 92 -18.51 -8.26 -13.35
C LEU A 92 -19.37 -7.05 -13.72
N ASP A 93 -19.02 -5.86 -13.22
CA ASP A 93 -19.65 -4.59 -13.59
C ASP A 93 -19.18 -4.07 -14.96
N GLY A 94 -18.27 -4.78 -15.64
CA GLY A 94 -17.70 -4.38 -16.93
C GLY A 94 -16.70 -3.23 -16.87
N LYS A 95 -16.20 -2.91 -15.68
CA LYS A 95 -15.17 -1.89 -15.43
C LYS A 95 -13.77 -2.52 -15.37
N ASP A 96 -12.76 -1.80 -15.84
CA ASP A 96 -11.36 -2.22 -15.71
C ASP A 96 -10.74 -1.62 -14.43
N PRO A 97 -10.28 -2.44 -13.46
CA PRO A 97 -9.58 -1.95 -12.27
C PRO A 97 -8.20 -1.33 -12.55
N GLY A 98 -7.63 -1.51 -13.75
CA GLY A 98 -6.33 -0.97 -14.14
C GLY A 98 -5.12 -1.75 -13.60
N TYR A 99 -5.36 -2.89 -12.93
CA TYR A 99 -4.33 -3.82 -12.49
C TYR A 99 -4.79 -5.27 -12.73
N THR A 100 -3.86 -6.22 -12.88
CA THR A 100 -4.17 -7.62 -13.18
C THR A 100 -4.04 -8.52 -11.94
N LEU A 101 -4.68 -9.69 -11.94
CA LEU A 101 -4.51 -10.68 -10.86
C LEU A 101 -3.04 -11.08 -10.65
N SER A 102 -2.25 -11.17 -11.73
CA SER A 102 -0.81 -11.46 -11.63
C SER A 102 -0.04 -10.36 -10.90
N SER A 103 -0.45 -9.09 -11.05
CA SER A 103 0.18 -7.98 -10.32
C SER A 103 -0.12 -8.03 -8.82
N VAL A 104 -1.31 -8.50 -8.45
CA VAL A 104 -1.69 -8.76 -7.04
C VAL A 104 -0.80 -9.87 -6.46
N ASP A 105 -0.59 -10.95 -7.19
CA ASP A 105 0.27 -12.06 -6.74
C ASP A 105 1.71 -11.61 -6.50
N GLU A 106 2.25 -10.80 -7.43
CA GLU A 106 3.59 -10.26 -7.32
C GLU A 106 3.72 -9.29 -6.14
N LEU A 107 2.70 -8.46 -5.91
CA LEU A 107 2.63 -7.51 -4.80
C LEU A 107 2.70 -8.21 -3.43
N PHE A 108 1.96 -9.32 -3.25
CA PHE A 108 1.93 -10.08 -2.00
C PHE A 108 3.02 -11.17 -1.92
N SER A 109 3.94 -11.21 -2.88
CA SER A 109 5.07 -12.12 -2.84
C SER A 109 5.99 -11.81 -1.65
N PRO A 110 6.67 -12.83 -1.07
CA PRO A 110 7.55 -12.64 0.08
C PRO A 110 8.73 -11.68 -0.16
N SER A 111 9.07 -11.42 -1.42
CA SER A 111 10.15 -10.47 -1.79
C SER A 111 9.72 -9.02 -1.66
N ARG A 112 8.42 -8.70 -1.74
CA ARG A 112 7.88 -7.34 -1.68
C ARG A 112 7.16 -7.04 -0.36
N PHE A 113 6.31 -7.97 0.10
CA PHE A 113 5.50 -7.79 1.29
C PHE A 113 6.08 -8.57 2.47
N THR A 114 6.58 -7.85 3.47
CA THR A 114 7.10 -8.43 4.71
C THR A 114 6.01 -8.46 5.79
N THR A 115 5.77 -9.64 6.34
CA THR A 115 4.80 -9.83 7.42
C THR A 115 5.40 -9.46 8.77
N LEU A 116 4.63 -8.73 9.58
CA LEU A 116 4.97 -8.33 10.94
C LEU A 116 4.12 -9.07 11.97
N ARG A 117 4.69 -9.27 13.16
CA ARG A 117 3.95 -9.71 14.35
C ARG A 117 3.59 -8.49 15.21
N TYR A 118 2.48 -8.58 15.94
CA TYR A 118 2.16 -7.54 16.91
C TYR A 118 3.26 -7.40 17.96
N SER A 119 3.47 -6.17 18.43
CA SER A 119 4.49 -5.82 19.41
C SER A 119 5.93 -6.15 18.98
N GLN A 120 6.16 -6.38 17.68
CA GLN A 120 7.50 -6.53 17.12
C GLN A 120 8.01 -5.18 16.64
N THR A 121 9.01 -4.64 17.32
CA THR A 121 9.67 -3.40 16.86
C THR A 121 10.54 -3.70 15.65
N LEU A 122 10.28 -2.96 14.57
CA LEU A 122 11.05 -2.99 13.33
C LEU A 122 11.80 -1.68 13.18
N THR A 123 13.10 -1.75 12.89
CA THR A 123 13.89 -0.57 12.54
C THR A 123 13.89 -0.38 11.02
N LEU A 124 13.37 0.75 10.58
CA LEU A 124 13.31 1.19 9.19
C LEU A 124 14.51 2.11 8.91
N PHE A 125 15.12 1.95 7.75
CA PHE A 125 16.29 2.73 7.30
C PHE A 125 15.93 3.53 6.06
N SER A 126 16.56 4.70 5.88
CA SER A 126 16.41 5.49 4.65
C SER A 126 17.10 4.79 3.47
N SER A 127 16.50 4.84 2.28
CA SER A 127 17.12 4.38 1.03
C SER A 127 18.34 5.23 0.66
N SER A 128 18.34 6.52 1.03
CA SER A 128 19.40 7.47 0.69
C SER A 128 20.65 7.39 1.58
N SER A 129 20.54 6.83 2.78
CA SER A 129 21.68 6.65 3.70
C SER A 129 21.57 5.30 4.43
N PRO A 130 22.20 4.23 3.92
CA PRO A 130 22.25 2.94 4.61
C PRO A 130 23.15 2.96 5.85
N ASP A 131 23.98 4.00 5.99
CA ASP A 131 24.67 4.30 7.24
C ASP A 131 23.60 4.67 8.28
N LYS A 132 23.47 3.83 9.31
CA LYS A 132 22.48 3.77 10.41
C LYS A 132 22.14 5.08 11.15
N ALA A 133 22.62 6.23 10.70
CA ALA A 133 22.41 7.55 11.29
C ALA A 133 20.93 7.98 11.29
N GLU A 134 20.14 7.54 10.31
CA GLU A 134 18.71 7.88 10.22
C GLU A 134 17.85 6.63 10.14
N ALA A 135 17.28 6.27 11.28
CA ALA A 135 16.39 5.12 11.40
C ALA A 135 15.14 5.47 12.23
N ILE A 136 14.01 4.86 11.86
CA ILE A 136 12.75 4.99 12.59
C ILE A 136 12.36 3.61 13.11
N ASN A 137 12.02 3.54 14.39
CA ASN A 137 11.46 2.32 14.97
C ASN A 137 9.95 2.36 14.83
N VAL A 138 9.38 1.27 14.35
CA VAL A 138 7.95 1.12 14.14
C VAL A 138 7.47 -0.16 14.79
N THR A 139 6.44 -0.07 15.62
CA THR A 139 5.86 -1.22 16.31
C THR A 139 4.37 -1.32 16.00
N PRO A 140 3.89 -2.42 15.39
CA PRO A 140 2.47 -2.62 15.14
C PRO A 140 1.74 -3.11 16.40
N HIS A 141 0.67 -2.43 16.77
CA HIS A 141 -0.23 -2.79 17.86
C HIS A 141 -1.62 -3.12 17.33
N ARG A 142 -2.37 -3.95 18.05
CA ARG A 142 -3.72 -4.39 17.63
C ARG A 142 -4.69 -3.21 17.61
N ALA A 143 -5.31 -2.92 16.47
CA ALA A 143 -6.30 -1.85 16.32
C ALA A 143 -7.75 -2.32 16.52
N GLY A 144 -8.04 -3.61 16.34
CA GLY A 144 -9.36 -4.19 16.63
C GLY A 144 -10.50 -3.86 15.66
N ARG A 145 -10.24 -3.13 14.56
CA ARG A 145 -11.25 -2.78 13.54
C ARG A 145 -11.60 -3.96 12.62
N VAL A 146 -10.59 -4.64 12.09
CA VAL A 146 -10.70 -5.86 11.28
C VAL A 146 -9.63 -6.87 11.70
N VAL A 147 -9.76 -8.11 11.24
CA VAL A 147 -8.76 -9.15 11.50
C VAL A 147 -7.41 -8.72 10.93
N GLY A 148 -6.38 -8.64 11.78
CA GLY A 148 -5.05 -8.17 11.37
C GLY A 148 -4.83 -6.66 11.50
N ALA A 149 -5.87 -5.86 11.75
CA ALA A 149 -5.74 -4.41 11.82
C ALA A 149 -4.72 -3.99 12.88
N SER A 150 -3.82 -3.10 12.49
CA SER A 150 -2.78 -2.55 13.33
C SER A 150 -2.64 -1.03 13.19
N TYR A 151 -2.35 -0.38 14.31
CA TYR A 151 -1.79 0.97 14.32
C TYR A 151 -0.30 0.88 14.64
N PHE A 152 0.48 1.84 14.15
CA PHE A 152 1.92 1.86 14.28
C PHE A 152 2.33 2.95 15.28
N VAL A 153 3.26 2.61 16.17
CA VAL A 153 3.88 3.50 17.16
C VAL A 153 5.38 3.55 16.93
#